data_AF-A0A5J4PGY6-F1
#
_entry.id   AF-A0A5J4PGY6-F1
#
_cell.length_a   1.000
_cell.length_b   1.000
_cell.length_c   1.000
_cell.angle_alpha   90.00
_cell.angle_beta   90.00
_cell.angle_gamma   90.00
#
_symmetry.space_group_name_H-M   'P 1'
#
loop_
_entity.id
_entity.type
_entity.pdbx_description
1 polymer ?
#
loop_
_entity_poly.entity_id
_entity_poly.type
_entity_poly.pdbx_seq_one_letter_code
_entity_poly.pdbx_strand_id
1 'polypeptide(L)'
;PTGKAARSAYNRVVYQITRFLKNKNINHFARTNLYKLANTKTYMFESKYEEANFHIFEKEIELLQPKFVIMLTSGLEEPFMEKLGEKHKKHTLEEKFEYKNKGKEHIKKIKCVKFDGLESIFITALHPQGKPEEKLVESITDLITATIQP
;
A
#
# COMPACT_ATOMS: atom_id res chain seq x y z
N PRO A 1 -4.08 -15.38 -10.62
CA PRO A 1 -5.06 -14.83 -11.60
C PRO A 1 -4.85 -15.42 -13.00
N THR A 2 -5.92 -15.61 -13.77
CA THR A 2 -5.89 -16.08 -15.17
C THR A 2 -6.39 -14.99 -16.14
N GLY A 3 -6.08 -15.11 -17.43
CA GLY A 3 -6.62 -14.23 -18.48
C GLY A 3 -6.16 -12.75 -18.43
N LYS A 4 -7.02 -11.82 -18.87
CA LYS A 4 -6.73 -10.36 -18.93
C LYS A 4 -6.38 -9.77 -17.56
N ALA A 5 -7.00 -10.27 -16.49
CA ALA A 5 -6.69 -9.86 -15.13
C ALA A 5 -5.23 -10.15 -14.78
N ALA A 6 -4.70 -11.32 -15.14
CA ALA A 6 -3.28 -11.68 -14.96
C ALA A 6 -2.32 -10.71 -15.66
N ARG A 7 -2.77 -10.08 -16.75
CA ARG A 7 -2.01 -9.09 -17.53
C ARG A 7 -2.24 -7.63 -17.12
N SER A 8 -2.94 -7.36 -16.01
CA SER A 8 -3.10 -5.98 -15.52
C SER A 8 -1.77 -5.43 -14.98
N ALA A 9 -1.57 -4.12 -15.11
CA ALA A 9 -0.43 -3.41 -14.50
C ALA A 9 -0.32 -3.71 -12.99
N TYR A 10 -1.47 -3.74 -12.31
CA TYR A 10 -1.54 -4.09 -10.90
C TYR A 10 -0.94 -5.47 -10.61
N ASN A 11 -1.37 -6.51 -11.34
CA ASN A 11 -0.87 -7.85 -11.11
C ASN A 11 0.59 -8.03 -11.52
N ARG A 12 1.08 -7.30 -12.53
CA ARG A 12 2.51 -7.29 -12.88
C ARG A 12 3.36 -6.71 -11.77
N VAL A 13 2.97 -5.58 -11.19
CA VAL A 13 3.70 -4.96 -10.07
C VAL A 13 3.68 -5.87 -8.85
N VAL A 14 2.52 -6.42 -8.47
CA VAL A 14 2.43 -7.39 -7.35
C VAL A 14 3.31 -8.62 -7.60
N TYR A 15 3.31 -9.15 -8.83
CA TYR A 15 4.16 -10.30 -9.18
C TYR A 15 5.66 -9.98 -9.02
N GLN A 16 6.11 -8.80 -9.47
CA GLN A 16 7.51 -8.41 -9.35
C GLN A 16 7.92 -8.20 -7.88
N ILE A 17 7.10 -7.50 -7.09
CA ILE A 17 7.33 -7.30 -5.65
C ILE A 17 7.37 -8.64 -4.91
N THR A 18 6.44 -9.54 -5.17
CA THR A 18 6.41 -10.87 -4.52
C THR A 18 7.61 -11.72 -4.90
N ARG A 19 8.08 -11.69 -6.15
CA ARG A 19 9.33 -12.35 -6.55
C ARG A 19 10.55 -11.78 -5.81
N PHE A 20 10.65 -10.46 -5.73
CA PHE A 20 11.71 -9.81 -4.96
C PHE A 20 11.69 -10.24 -3.49
N LEU A 21 10.51 -10.23 -2.85
CA LEU A 21 10.34 -10.62 -1.46
C LEU A 21 10.70 -12.10 -1.21
N LYS A 22 10.36 -13.01 -2.12
CA LYS A 22 10.78 -14.41 -2.06
C LYS A 22 12.30 -14.55 -2.08
N ASN A 23 13.00 -13.78 -2.91
CA ASN A 23 14.47 -13.76 -2.94
C ASN A 23 15.09 -13.22 -1.63
N LYS A 24 14.30 -12.55 -0.79
CA LYS A 24 14.67 -12.08 0.57
C LYS A 24 14.14 -13.00 1.68
N ASN A 25 13.75 -14.24 1.36
CA ASN A 25 13.17 -15.23 2.27
C ASN A 25 11.83 -14.83 2.91
N ILE A 26 11.11 -13.87 2.32
CA ILE A 26 9.74 -13.51 2.73
C ILE A 26 8.80 -14.28 1.81
N ASN A 27 8.24 -15.40 2.31
CA ASN A 27 7.50 -16.38 1.48
C ASN A 27 5.98 -16.34 1.64
N HIS A 28 5.47 -15.58 2.61
CA HIS A 28 4.04 -15.49 2.92
C HIS A 28 3.48 -14.14 2.48
N PHE A 29 2.36 -14.17 1.74
CA PHE A 29 1.75 -12.98 1.17
C PHE A 29 0.23 -13.06 1.28
N ALA A 30 -0.38 -11.97 1.74
CA ALA A 30 -1.80 -11.76 1.65
C ALA A 30 -2.08 -10.58 0.71
N ARG A 31 -3.20 -10.64 0.00
CA ARG A 31 -3.72 -9.52 -0.77
C ARG A 31 -5.14 -9.24 -0.30
N THR A 32 -5.41 -8.00 0.08
CA THR A 32 -6.71 -7.54 0.53
C THR A 32 -7.06 -6.19 -0.08
N ASN A 33 -8.30 -5.75 0.07
CA ASN A 33 -8.77 -4.41 -0.30
C ASN A 33 -9.05 -3.61 0.98
N LEU A 34 -8.72 -2.32 0.97
CA LEU A 34 -9.06 -1.39 2.06
C LEU A 34 -10.58 -1.24 2.22
N TYR A 35 -11.29 -1.06 1.11
CA TYR A 35 -12.74 -0.94 1.08
C TYR A 35 -13.37 -2.29 0.71
N LYS A 36 -13.88 -3.00 1.71
CA LYS A 36 -14.56 -4.30 1.53
C LYS A 36 -16.07 -4.14 1.48
N LEU A 37 -16.60 -3.14 2.18
CA LEU A 37 -18.00 -2.76 2.17
C LEU A 37 -18.19 -1.56 1.23
N ALA A 38 -19.12 -1.68 0.28
CA ALA A 38 -19.47 -0.63 -0.68
C ALA A 38 -20.99 -0.43 -0.72
N ASN A 39 -21.44 0.80 -0.99
CA ASN A 39 -22.83 1.03 -1.37
C ASN A 39 -22.99 0.75 -2.87
N THR A 40 -24.19 0.38 -3.31
CA THR A 40 -24.47 -0.03 -4.70
C THR A 40 -24.45 1.11 -5.72
N LYS A 41 -24.19 2.37 -5.31
CA LYS A 41 -24.43 3.53 -6.18
C LYS A 41 -23.27 4.46 -6.46
N THR A 42 -22.18 4.46 -5.71
CA THR A 42 -21.01 5.27 -6.12
C THR A 42 -19.75 4.85 -5.40
N TYR A 43 -18.62 4.93 -6.10
CA TYR A 43 -17.26 4.96 -5.54
C TYR A 43 -17.01 6.24 -4.70
N MET A 44 -18.05 6.84 -4.11
CA MET A 44 -17.89 8.02 -3.28
C MET A 44 -17.23 7.56 -1.97
N PHE A 45 -15.94 7.90 -1.88
CA PHE A 45 -15.08 7.74 -0.73
C PHE A 45 -15.52 8.77 0.32
N GLU A 46 -16.61 8.43 1.00
CA GLU A 46 -17.25 9.07 2.16
C GLU A 46 -18.38 8.13 2.61
N SER A 47 -18.12 6.81 2.53
CA SER A 47 -19.17 5.84 2.72
C SER A 47 -19.53 5.79 4.20
N LYS A 48 -20.81 5.61 4.51
CA LYS A 48 -21.29 5.20 5.84
C LYS A 48 -20.60 3.93 6.42
N TYR A 49 -19.77 3.26 5.61
CA TYR A 49 -19.00 2.08 5.99
C TYR A 49 -17.51 2.36 6.20
N GLU A 50 -17.05 3.61 6.15
CA GLU A 50 -15.62 3.91 6.29
C GLU A 50 -15.07 3.44 7.65
N GLU A 51 -15.80 3.67 8.73
CA GLU A 51 -15.45 3.17 10.06
C GLU A 51 -15.40 1.63 10.09
N ALA A 52 -16.40 0.97 9.51
CA ALA A 52 -16.41 -0.50 9.43
C ALA A 52 -15.25 -1.04 8.59
N ASN A 53 -14.93 -0.42 7.45
CA ASN A 53 -13.77 -0.77 6.64
C ASN A 53 -12.45 -0.55 7.40
N PHE A 54 -12.36 0.54 8.18
CA PHE A 54 -11.21 0.79 9.05
C PHE A 54 -11.06 -0.29 10.13
N HIS A 55 -12.13 -0.65 10.84
CA HIS A 55 -12.08 -1.73 11.84
C HIS A 55 -11.67 -3.08 11.23
N ILE A 56 -12.14 -3.39 10.02
CA ILE A 56 -11.71 -4.61 9.33
C ILE A 56 -10.22 -4.54 9.00
N PHE A 57 -9.74 -3.41 8.49
CA PHE A 57 -8.32 -3.22 8.18
C PHE A 57 -7.44 -3.34 9.44
N GLU A 58 -7.82 -2.69 10.53
CA GLU A 58 -7.14 -2.80 11.83
C GLU A 58 -7.06 -4.26 12.29
N LYS A 59 -8.18 -4.99 12.19
CA LYS A 59 -8.22 -6.40 12.58
C LYS A 59 -7.37 -7.30 11.68
N GLU A 60 -7.26 -6.99 10.40
CA GLU A 60 -6.35 -7.70 9.49
C GLU A 60 -4.88 -7.49 9.89
N ILE A 61 -4.49 -6.27 10.27
CA ILE A 61 -3.13 -5.99 10.76
C ILE A 61 -2.86 -6.74 12.08
N GLU A 62 -3.81 -6.69 13.02
CA GLU A 62 -3.70 -7.37 14.31
C GLU A 62 -3.55 -8.89 14.16
N LEU A 63 -4.36 -9.52 13.31
CA LEU A 63 -4.38 -10.97 13.15
C LEU A 63 -3.21 -11.49 12.30
N LEU A 64 -2.86 -10.78 11.23
CA LEU A 64 -1.82 -11.25 10.31
C LEU A 64 -0.41 -10.83 10.74
N GLN A 65 -0.30 -9.82 11.60
CA GLN A 65 0.96 -9.20 12.06
C GLN A 65 1.98 -9.06 10.93
N PRO A 66 1.62 -8.42 9.79
CA PRO A 66 2.46 -8.43 8.62
C PRO A 66 3.72 -7.61 8.85
N LYS A 67 4.89 -8.12 8.44
CA LYS A 67 6.14 -7.32 8.46
C LYS A 67 6.04 -6.09 7.56
N PHE A 68 5.40 -6.23 6.39
CA PHE A 68 5.20 -5.16 5.42
C PHE A 68 3.74 -5.06 4.99
N VAL A 69 3.23 -3.83 4.96
CA VAL A 69 1.91 -3.49 4.40
C VAL A 69 2.13 -2.56 3.21
N ILE A 70 1.90 -3.06 2.00
CA ILE A 70 2.15 -2.30 0.76
C ILE A 70 0.82 -1.84 0.17
N MET A 71 0.59 -0.53 0.17
CA MET A 71 -0.66 0.10 -0.28
C MET A 71 -0.48 0.65 -1.70
N LEU A 72 -0.99 -0.06 -2.70
CA LEU A 72 -0.95 0.31 -4.12
C LEU A 72 -2.19 1.13 -4.52
N THR A 73 -2.45 2.24 -3.84
CA THR A 73 -3.78 2.86 -3.75
C THR A 73 -3.83 4.34 -4.16
N SER A 74 -2.69 4.98 -4.46
CA SER A 74 -2.66 6.37 -4.95
C SER A 74 -3.32 7.39 -4.01
N GLY A 75 -3.22 7.22 -2.68
CA GLY A 75 -3.80 8.14 -1.69
C GLY A 75 -5.17 7.72 -1.17
N LEU A 76 -5.82 6.69 -1.71
CA LEU A 76 -7.08 6.17 -1.14
C LEU A 76 -6.91 5.57 0.27
N GLU A 77 -5.68 5.34 0.66
CA GLU A 77 -5.26 4.90 2.00
C GLU A 77 -5.20 6.03 3.03
N GLU A 78 -5.17 7.30 2.62
CA GLU A 78 -4.92 8.42 3.52
C GLU A 78 -5.83 8.44 4.75
N PRO A 79 -7.17 8.26 4.63
CA PRO A 79 -8.05 8.23 5.80
C PRO A 79 -7.74 7.09 6.79
N PHE A 80 -7.28 5.93 6.29
CA PHE A 80 -6.91 4.79 7.13
C PHE A 80 -5.61 5.05 7.86
N MET A 81 -4.65 5.67 7.18
CA MET A 81 -3.35 6.03 7.73
C MET A 81 -3.45 7.16 8.75
N GLU A 82 -4.41 8.08 8.58
CA GLU A 82 -4.72 9.14 9.55
C GLU A 82 -5.35 8.56 10.81
N LYS A 83 -6.40 7.73 10.68
CA LYS A 83 -7.03 7.05 11.84
C LYS A 83 -6.07 6.12 12.59
N LEU A 84 -5.20 5.40 11.88
CA LEU A 84 -4.10 4.68 12.53
C LEU A 84 -3.18 5.65 13.27
N GLY A 85 -2.87 6.80 12.68
CA GLY A 85 -2.04 7.87 13.24
C GLY A 85 -2.58 8.49 14.53
N GLU A 86 -3.90 8.55 14.68
CA GLU A 86 -4.58 9.03 15.89
C GLU A 86 -4.41 8.05 17.06
N LYS A 87 -4.42 6.74 16.78
CA LYS A 87 -4.24 5.67 17.78
C LYS A 87 -2.77 5.36 18.07
N HIS A 88 -1.97 5.36 17.02
CA HIS A 88 -0.56 4.99 17.00
C HIS A 88 0.19 6.14 16.36
N LYS A 89 1.09 6.81 17.09
CA LYS A 89 1.80 7.97 16.54
C LYS A 89 2.50 7.60 15.22
N LYS A 90 2.27 8.38 14.18
CA LYS A 90 2.77 8.15 12.82
C LYS A 90 4.16 8.77 12.61
N HIS A 91 5.06 8.00 12.01
CA HIS A 91 6.42 8.41 11.65
C HIS A 91 6.70 8.11 10.18
N THR A 92 7.05 9.13 9.39
CA THR A 92 7.57 8.93 8.04
C THR A 92 9.07 8.67 8.14
N LEU A 93 9.52 7.49 7.69
CA LEU A 93 10.93 7.09 7.74
C LEU A 93 11.69 7.56 6.49
N GLU A 94 11.08 7.43 5.31
CA GLU A 94 11.73 7.75 4.04
C GLU A 94 10.72 8.04 2.92
N GLU A 95 11.12 8.81 1.91
CA GLU A 95 10.36 9.07 0.68
C GLU A 95 11.28 8.91 -0.55
N LYS A 96 10.92 8.06 -1.52
CA LYS A 96 11.84 7.71 -2.64
C LYS A 96 11.38 8.03 -4.06
N PHE A 97 10.09 8.20 -4.30
CA PHE A 97 9.59 8.30 -5.67
C PHE A 97 8.63 9.45 -5.86
N GLU A 98 8.98 10.37 -6.76
CA GLU A 98 8.12 11.46 -7.17
C GLU A 98 7.56 11.19 -8.56
N TYR A 99 6.23 11.06 -8.66
CA TYR A 99 5.56 11.01 -9.95
C TYR A 99 4.73 12.27 -10.17
N LYS A 100 5.09 13.03 -11.21
CA LYS A 100 4.24 14.09 -11.76
C LYS A 100 3.22 13.47 -12.70
N ASN A 101 1.94 13.64 -12.37
CA ASN A 101 0.86 13.30 -13.28
C ASN A 101 0.88 14.30 -14.44
N LYS A 102 0.83 13.84 -15.70
CA LYS A 102 0.76 14.75 -16.85
C LYS A 102 -0.44 15.69 -16.66
N GLY A 103 -0.17 17.00 -16.57
CA GLY A 103 -1.20 18.04 -16.39
C GLY A 103 -1.65 18.33 -14.95
N LYS A 104 -1.02 17.75 -13.91
CA LYS A 104 -1.26 18.14 -12.50
C LYS A 104 0.05 18.45 -11.80
N GLU A 105 0.10 19.57 -11.07
CA GLU A 105 1.28 19.99 -10.28
C GLU A 105 1.54 19.10 -9.05
N HIS A 106 0.58 18.24 -8.69
CA HIS A 106 0.71 17.38 -7.53
C HIS A 106 1.72 16.24 -7.76
N ILE A 107 2.84 16.34 -7.06
CA ILE A 107 3.84 15.30 -6.92
C ILE A 107 3.31 14.28 -5.91
N LYS A 108 3.07 13.05 -6.36
CA LYS A 108 2.73 11.96 -5.43
C LYS A 108 3.99 11.18 -5.08
N LYS A 109 4.18 11.00 -3.77
CA LYS A 109 5.36 10.35 -3.19
C LYS A 109 5.08 8.91 -2.76
N ILE A 110 6.02 8.00 -3.00
CA ILE A 110 6.06 6.72 -2.30
C ILE A 110 6.74 6.94 -0.96
N LYS A 111 6.08 6.54 0.13
CA LYS A 111 6.54 6.78 1.51
C LYS A 111 6.65 5.48 2.28
N CYS A 112 7.68 5.40 3.11
CA CYS A 112 7.82 4.40 4.15
C CYS A 112 7.37 5.01 5.48
N VAL A 113 6.42 4.37 6.16
CA VAL A 113 5.76 4.86 7.36
C VAL A 113 5.80 3.78 8.44
N LYS A 114 6.06 4.18 9.67
CA LYS A 114 5.94 3.36 10.87
C LYS A 114 4.96 4.00 11.84
N PHE A 115 4.27 3.17 12.61
CA PHE A 115 3.34 3.59 13.65
C PHE A 115 3.80 3.01 14.99
N ASP A 116 3.73 3.80 16.05
CA ASP A 116 4.14 3.35 17.38
C ASP A 116 3.30 2.16 17.86
N GLY A 117 3.96 1.14 18.41
CA GLY A 117 3.30 -0.09 18.89
C GLY A 117 2.88 -1.06 17.77
N LEU A 118 3.15 -0.75 16.50
CA LEU A 118 3.01 -1.70 15.39
C LEU A 118 4.40 -2.10 14.86
N GLU A 119 4.65 -3.41 14.77
CA GLU A 119 5.87 -3.95 14.16
C GLU A 119 5.86 -3.84 12.62
N SER A 120 4.67 -3.63 12.04
CA SER A 120 4.48 -3.48 10.60
C SER A 120 5.10 -2.20 10.05
N ILE A 121 5.78 -2.34 8.91
CA ILE A 121 6.24 -1.21 8.08
C ILE A 121 5.24 -1.00 6.95
N PHE A 122 4.76 0.23 6.81
CA PHE A 122 3.77 0.61 5.82
C PHE A 122 4.45 1.32 4.65
N ILE A 123 4.14 0.89 3.42
CA ILE A 123 4.63 1.52 2.19
C ILE A 123 3.42 2.03 1.42
N THR A 124 3.23 3.35 1.42
CA THR A 124 2.17 4.00 0.63
C THR A 124 2.69 4.30 -0.76
N ALA A 125 2.02 3.78 -1.79
CA ALA A 125 2.51 3.83 -3.15
C ALA A 125 1.40 4.13 -4.17
N LEU A 126 1.83 4.46 -5.39
CA LEU A 126 0.92 4.70 -6.48
C LEU A 126 0.21 3.42 -6.92
N HIS A 127 -1.06 3.57 -7.29
CA HIS A 127 -1.76 2.58 -8.08
C HIS A 127 -1.04 2.38 -9.42
N PRO A 128 -0.67 1.14 -9.81
CA PRO A 128 0.17 0.87 -10.98
C PRO A 128 -0.37 1.32 -12.34
N GLN A 129 -1.70 1.43 -12.48
CA GLN A 129 -2.33 1.69 -13.78
C GLN A 129 -1.93 3.05 -14.37
N GLY A 130 -1.32 3.00 -15.56
CA GLY A 130 -0.86 4.20 -16.27
C GLY A 130 0.37 4.85 -15.66
N LYS A 131 1.11 4.14 -14.80
CA LYS A 131 2.34 4.62 -14.14
C LYS A 131 3.56 3.81 -14.60
N PRO A 132 4.79 4.37 -14.47
CA PRO A 132 6.02 3.64 -14.74
C PRO A 132 6.18 2.46 -13.76
N GLU A 133 5.75 1.25 -14.17
CA GLU A 133 5.72 0.06 -13.31
C GLU A 133 7.10 -0.31 -12.77
N GLU A 134 8.15 -0.24 -13.60
CA GLU A 134 9.52 -0.57 -13.21
C GLU A 134 10.04 0.33 -12.09
N LYS A 135 9.93 1.66 -12.25
CA LYS A 135 10.32 2.63 -11.21
C LYS A 135 9.52 2.47 -9.92
N LEU A 136 8.23 2.15 -10.05
CA LEU A 136 7.36 1.88 -8.90
C LEU A 136 7.83 0.65 -8.13
N VAL A 137 8.15 -0.45 -8.83
CA VAL A 137 8.69 -1.66 -8.22
C VAL A 137 10.03 -1.37 -7.55
N GLU A 138 10.98 -0.77 -8.28
CA GLU A 138 12.31 -0.40 -7.79
C GLU A 138 12.22 0.40 -6.48
N SER A 139 11.42 1.46 -6.47
CA SER A 139 11.26 2.33 -5.30
C SER A 139 10.67 1.58 -4.09
N ILE A 140 9.69 0.70 -4.31
CA ILE A 140 9.12 -0.12 -3.24
C ILE A 140 10.17 -1.11 -2.70
N THR A 141 10.90 -1.79 -3.59
CA THR A 141 11.90 -2.79 -3.20
C THR A 141 13.11 -2.17 -2.50
N ASP A 142 13.47 -0.94 -2.87
CA ASP A 142 14.51 -0.16 -2.21
C ASP A 142 14.13 0.20 -0.78
N LEU A 143 12.91 0.69 -0.56
CA LEU A 143 12.39 0.98 0.78
C LEU A 143 12.33 -0.29 1.65
N ILE A 144 11.94 -1.42 1.05
CA ILE A 144 11.97 -2.72 1.76
C ILE A 144 13.40 -3.13 2.10
N THR A 145 14.36 -2.93 1.21
CA THR A 145 15.76 -3.29 1.47
C THR A 145 16.36 -2.45 2.58
N ALA A 146 16.16 -1.13 2.52
CA ALA A 146 16.63 -0.17 3.53
C ALA A 146 16.03 -0.41 4.92
N THR A 147 14.90 -1.10 5.01
CA THR A 147 14.25 -1.45 6.28
C THR A 147 14.59 -2.84 6.80
N ILE A 148 15.07 -3.74 5.94
CA ILE A 148 15.54 -5.09 6.33
C ILE A 148 17.01 -5.04 6.77
N GLN A 149 17.81 -4.16 6.18
CA GLN A 149 19.21 -3.93 6.56
C GLN A 149 19.25 -2.73 7.51
N PRO A 150 19.46 -2.92 8.83
CA PRO A 150 19.76 -1.81 9.73
C PRO A 150 21.13 -1.19 9.42
#